data_AF-A0A5E4L4B4-F1
#
_entry.id   AF-A0A5E4L4B4-F1
#
_cell.length_a   1.000
_cell.length_b   1.000
_cell.length_c   1.000
_cell.angle_alpha   90.00
_cell.angle_beta   90.00
_cell.angle_gamma   90.00
#
_symmetry.space_group_name_H-M   'P 1'
#
loop_
_entity.id
_entity.type
_entity.pdbx_description
1 polymer ?
#
loop_
_entity_poly.entity_id
_entity_poly.type
_entity_poly.pdbx_seq_one_letter_code
_entity_poly.pdbx_strand_id
1 'polypeptide(L)'
;MEEKCQFCGGAVKKKTVSLDLWKKEKLYVFKNVPAKVCEQCGEKYFSSKIYGIIDRLLKDKSKPDETMIVPVLSLEKFAEEAVS
;
A
#
# COMPACT_ATOMS: atom_id res chain seq x y z
N MET A 1 15.54 -21.27 8.80
CA MET A 1 16.03 -19.91 9.12
C MET A 1 14.86 -18.96 8.93
N GLU A 2 14.34 -18.42 10.02
CA GLU A 2 13.24 -17.45 9.96
C GLU A 2 13.84 -16.08 9.58
N GLU A 3 13.30 -15.47 8.53
CA GLU A 3 13.66 -14.10 8.20
C GLU A 3 13.14 -13.18 9.31
N LYS A 4 14.05 -12.34 9.82
CA LYS A 4 13.75 -11.35 10.84
C LYS A 4 13.50 -10.00 10.20
N CYS A 5 12.60 -9.24 10.79
CA CYS A 5 12.31 -7.88 10.39
C CYS A 5 13.55 -7.00 10.61
N GLN A 6 13.94 -6.24 9.60
CA GLN A 6 15.10 -5.34 9.68
C GLN A 6 14.85 -4.14 10.61
N PHE A 7 13.59 -3.83 10.94
CA PHE A 7 13.24 -2.70 11.80
C PHE A 7 13.08 -3.10 13.28
N CYS A 8 12.42 -4.22 13.58
CA CYS A 8 12.11 -4.62 14.95
C CYS A 8 12.69 -5.99 15.38
N GLY A 9 13.30 -6.75 14.46
CA GLY A 9 13.83 -8.09 14.74
C GLY A 9 12.79 -9.21 14.83
N GLY A 10 11.50 -8.88 14.70
CA GLY A 10 10.39 -9.83 14.77
C GLY A 10 10.31 -10.82 13.62
N ALA A 11 9.53 -11.90 13.79
CA ALA A 11 9.33 -12.92 12.76
C ALA A 11 8.57 -12.36 11.54
N VAL A 12 9.06 -12.70 10.36
CA VAL A 12 8.46 -12.29 9.08
C VAL A 12 7.85 -13.50 8.39
N LYS A 13 6.58 -13.38 7.96
CA LYS A 13 5.86 -14.44 7.24
C LYS A 13 5.41 -14.00 5.87
N LYS A 14 5.41 -14.94 4.92
CA LYS A 14 4.82 -14.72 3.58
C LYS A 14 3.29 -14.62 3.73
N LYS A 15 2.71 -13.53 3.23
CA LYS A 15 1.27 -13.25 3.22
C LYS A 15 0.89 -12.59 1.91
N THR A 16 -0.38 -12.71 1.55
CA THR A 16 -0.97 -11.95 0.45
C THR A 16 -1.66 -10.73 1.04
N VAL A 17 -1.32 -9.54 0.53
CA VAL A 17 -1.79 -8.26 1.08
C VAL A 17 -2.33 -7.34 0.00
N SER A 18 -2.99 -6.28 0.43
CA SER A 18 -3.32 -5.12 -0.41
C SER A 18 -2.20 -4.09 -0.28
N LEU A 19 -1.82 -3.49 -1.41
CA LEU A 19 -0.85 -2.41 -1.50
C LEU A 19 -1.54 -1.16 -2.04
N ASP A 20 -1.66 -0.15 -1.20
CA ASP A 20 -2.00 1.22 -1.57
C ASP A 20 -0.73 1.97 -1.99
N LEU A 21 -0.76 2.55 -3.19
CA LEU A 21 0.36 3.30 -3.75
C LEU A 21 -0.13 4.64 -4.28
N TRP A 22 0.38 5.71 -3.70
CA TRP A 22 0.24 7.05 -4.23
C TRP A 22 1.28 7.27 -5.33
N LYS A 23 0.81 7.65 -6.53
CA LYS A 23 1.69 8.06 -7.63
C LYS A 23 1.16 9.36 -8.23
N LYS A 24 1.96 10.42 -8.09
CA LYS A 24 1.55 11.80 -8.37
C LYS A 24 0.33 12.15 -7.51
N GLU A 25 -0.84 12.31 -8.12
CA GLU A 25 -2.09 12.70 -7.45
C GLU A 25 -3.16 11.60 -7.53
N LYS A 26 -2.75 10.37 -7.87
CA LYS A 26 -3.65 9.22 -7.98
C LYS A 26 -3.27 8.14 -7.00
N LEU A 27 -4.27 7.64 -6.28
CA LEU A 27 -4.17 6.47 -5.42
C LEU A 27 -4.48 5.21 -6.25
N TYR A 28 -3.55 4.26 -6.26
CA TYR A 28 -3.73 2.94 -6.86
C TYR A 28 -3.79 1.90 -5.74
N VAL A 29 -4.74 0.98 -5.81
CA VAL A 29 -4.87 -0.13 -4.87
C VAL A 29 -4.63 -1.44 -5.63
N PHE A 30 -3.55 -2.13 -5.29
CA PHE A 30 -3.23 -3.45 -5.83
C PHE A 30 -3.69 -4.51 -4.84
N LYS A 31 -4.57 -5.39 -5.27
CA LYS A 31 -5.02 -6.55 -4.48
C LYS A 31 -4.14 -7.76 -4.76
N ASN A 32 -4.19 -8.72 -3.84
CA ASN A 32 -3.53 -10.02 -3.99
C ASN A 32 -2.01 -9.94 -4.20
N VAL A 33 -1.35 -8.99 -3.56
CA VAL A 33 0.09 -8.79 -3.71
C VAL A 33 0.85 -9.71 -2.75
N PRO A 34 1.68 -10.65 -3.24
CA PRO A 34 2.48 -11.49 -2.37
C PRO A 34 3.60 -10.67 -1.73
N ALA A 35 3.63 -10.67 -0.41
CA ALA A 35 4.59 -9.93 0.39
C ALA A 35 5.10 -10.78 1.55
N LYS A 36 6.16 -10.31 2.18
CA LYS A 36 6.61 -10.79 3.49
C LYS A 36 6.21 -9.73 4.51
N VAL A 37 5.51 -10.12 5.57
CA VAL A 37 4.97 -9.19 6.57
C VAL A 37 5.50 -9.56 7.95
N CYS A 38 6.03 -8.57 8.67
CA CYS A 38 6.38 -8.74 10.06
C CYS A 38 5.13 -8.90 10.91
N GLU A 39 5.06 -9.96 11.72
CA GLU A 39 3.88 -10.23 12.56
C GLU A 39 3.80 -9.33 13.80
N GLN A 40 4.86 -8.57 14.11
CA GLN A 40 4.91 -7.68 15.28
C GLN A 40 4.66 -6.22 14.91
N CYS A 41 5.41 -5.65 13.96
CA CYS A 41 5.28 -4.23 13.60
C CYS A 41 4.45 -3.98 12.33
N GLY A 42 4.11 -5.02 11.57
CA GLY A 42 3.33 -4.88 10.32
C GLY A 42 4.13 -4.46 9.09
N GLU A 43 5.46 -4.34 9.19
CA GLU A 43 6.33 -3.99 8.06
C GLU A 43 6.13 -4.95 6.88
N LYS A 44 5.99 -4.40 5.67
CA LYS A 44 5.71 -5.16 4.44
C LYS A 44 6.90 -5.09 3.49
N TYR A 45 7.47 -6.24 3.17
CA TYR A 45 8.55 -6.38 2.21
C TYR A 45 8.03 -6.95 0.89
N PHE A 46 8.24 -6.22 -0.19
CA PHE A 46 7.91 -6.62 -1.55
C PHE A 46 9.18 -6.91 -2.35
N SER A 47 9.16 -7.97 -3.15
CA SER A 47 10.30 -8.32 -4.00
C SER A 47 10.42 -7.38 -5.20
N SER A 48 11.63 -7.26 -5.77
CA SER A 48 11.88 -6.49 -6.99
C SER A 48 10.99 -6.94 -8.17
N LYS A 49 10.65 -8.24 -8.23
CA LYS A 49 9.71 -8.78 -9.23
C LYS A 49 8.33 -8.14 -9.12
N ILE A 50 7.81 -7.94 -7.90
CA ILE A 50 6.50 -7.32 -7.67
C ILE A 50 6.53 -5.84 -8.06
N TYR A 51 7.57 -5.11 -7.68
CA TYR A 51 7.74 -3.72 -8.12
C TYR A 51 7.83 -3.57 -9.64
N GLY A 52 8.51 -4.49 -10.33
CA GLY A 52 8.56 -4.48 -11.80
C GLY A 52 7.19 -4.69 -12.46
N ILE A 53 6.34 -5.57 -11.89
CA ILE A 53 4.96 -5.76 -12.37
C ILE A 53 4.13 -4.50 -12.16
N ILE A 54 4.19 -3.90 -10.97
CA ILE A 54 3.46 -2.67 -10.64
C ILE A 54 3.87 -1.54 -11.58
N ASP A 55 5.17 -1.34 -11.79
CA ASP A 55 5.66 -0.29 -12.68
C ASP A 55 5.15 -0.47 -14.12
N ARG A 56 5.15 -1.71 -14.62
CA ARG A 56 4.61 -2.04 -15.94
C ARG A 56 3.11 -1.73 -16.03
N LEU A 57 2.31 -2.16 -15.06
CA LEU A 57 0.86 -1.89 -15.04
C LEU A 57 0.55 -0.39 -15.08
N LEU A 58 1.33 0.40 -14.33
CA LEU A 58 1.19 1.85 -14.27
C LEU A 58 1.65 2.55 -15.57
N LYS A 59 2.67 2.00 -16.26
CA LYS A 59 3.15 2.52 -17.55
C LYS A 59 2.19 2.21 -18.70
N ASP A 60 1.71 0.97 -18.75
CA ASP A 60 0.79 0.49 -19.80
C ASP A 60 -0.62 1.08 -19.66
N LYS A 61 -0.88 1.88 -18.61
CA LYS A 61 -2.20 2.46 -18.27
C LYS A 61 -3.29 1.39 -18.30
N SER A 62 -2.96 0.22 -17.74
CA SER A 62 -3.86 -0.94 -17.72
C SER A 62 -5.19 -0.54 -17.08
N LYS A 63 -6.30 -1.01 -17.66
CA LYS A 63 -7.63 -0.78 -17.07
C LYS A 63 -7.70 -1.51 -15.72
N PRO A 64 -8.16 -0.85 -14.65
CA PRO A 64 -8.30 -1.50 -13.37
C PRO A 64 -9.46 -2.51 -13.42
N ASP A 65 -9.33 -3.61 -12.68
CA ASP A 65 -10.41 -4.59 -12.51
C ASP A 65 -11.64 -3.97 -11.82
N GLU A 66 -11.39 -3.03 -10.90
CA GLU A 66 -12.41 -2.26 -10.20
C GLU A 66 -11.89 -0.86 -9.88
N THR A 67 -12.80 0.12 -9.82
CA THR A 67 -12.49 1.47 -9.34
C THR A 67 -13.34 1.75 -8.11
N MET A 68 -12.72 2.28 -7.05
CA MET A 68 -13.44 2.71 -5.85
C MET A 68 -13.42 4.23 -5.72
N ILE A 69 -14.51 4.79 -5.19
CA ILE A 69 -14.59 6.21 -4.85
C ILE A 69 -14.03 6.37 -3.44
N VAL A 70 -12.98 7.19 -3.29
CA VAL A 70 -12.34 7.43 -1.99
C VAL A 70 -12.69 8.85 -1.54
N PRO A 71 -13.44 9.02 -0.45
CA PRO A 71 -13.74 10.34 0.09
C PRO A 71 -12.45 10.97 0.67
N VAL A 72 -12.23 12.25 0.38
CA VAL A 72 -11.09 13.02 0.90
C VAL A 72 -11.64 14.12 1.79
N LEU A 73 -11.21 14.12 3.06
CA LEU A 73 -11.62 15.09 4.07
C LEU A 73 -10.46 16.04 4.35
N SER A 74 -10.70 17.34 4.29
CA SER A 74 -9.70 18.38 4.55
C SER A 74 -9.92 18.97 5.94
N LEU A 75 -8.97 18.78 6.87
CA LEU A 75 -9.13 19.21 8.26
C LEU A 75 -9.23 20.74 8.42
N GLU A 76 -8.60 21.51 7.55
CA GLU A 76 -8.75 22.98 7.47
C GLU A 76 -10.24 23.37 7.38
N LYS A 77 -11.01 22.72 6.50
CA LYS A 77 -12.43 23.01 6.29
C LYS A 77 -13.29 22.65 7.50
N PHE A 78 -12.96 21.55 8.18
CA PHE A 78 -13.67 21.13 9.38
C PHE A 78 -13.32 21.95 10.62
N ALA A 79 -12.10 22.51 10.67
CA ALA A 79 -11.69 23.38 11.76
C ALA A 79 -12.39 24.74 11.71
N GLU A 80 -12.70 25.28 10.53
CA GLU A 80 -13.48 26.51 10.37
C GLU A 80 -14.92 26.36 10.93
N GLU A 81 -15.52 25.17 10.82
CA GLU A 81 -16.86 24.88 11.34
C GLU A 81 -16.89 24.67 12.87
N ALA A 82 -15.77 24.28 13.48
CA ALA A 82 -15.68 24.01 14.93
C ALA A 82 -15.36 25.25 15.78
N VAL A 83 -15.07 26.39 15.15
CA VAL A 83 -14.69 27.66 15.81
C VAL A 83 -15.81 28.72 15.71
N SER A 84 -16.99 28.36 15.18
CA SER A 84 -18.20 29.21 15.20
C SER A 84 -19.18 28.87 16.31
#